data_AF-A0A7X1WKG6-F1
#
_entry.id   AF-A0A7X1WKG6-F1
#
_cell.length_a   1.000
_cell.length_b   1.000
_cell.length_c   1.000
_cell.angle_alpha   90.00
_cell.angle_beta   90.00
_cell.angle_gamma   90.00
#
_symmetry.space_group_name_H-M   'P 1'
#
loop_
_entity.id
_entity.type
_entity.pdbx_description
1 polymer ?
#
loop_
_entity_poly.entity_id
_entity_poly.type
_entity_poly.pdbx_seq_one_letter_code
_entity_poly.pdbx_strand_id
1 'polypeptide(L)'
;MLETQVARLQNKYPKEFNTEQAAMAVARAYGYRKLDLHSLELSDKVEGLQYVRPYREMLKQAVHHPVMDLMLMALNLSLSANEDVRQGVPERNIVAAMCGFSNFDSLLTYARSDPLDPNTTDRAMLAKFKDRFGYYAPIQYVLGRYIHEHCLIMQPDAEKARRFVDQEITLNPMQGTRVVVIRDDPSGADWLSIMSKNTVVLKGDLDSGYSTSAAKKLGKGRVLISLVPFQTYLLSQLVDRNAALLVDGSPDGRALVVDVDNLSLDTDDLDKAFALATEKGIHVVVIVREPNAELWKRVGIRVIFGFDKNIQESYLDMDKFIGYSAPYVGFKRGKMQYLYQSEESGPRFGAMDLIPDDPKTKSLLERMKDAIRGQ
;
A
#
# COMPACT_ATOMS: atom_id res chain seq x y z
N MET A 1 -10.77 -19.40 15.91
CA MET A 1 -10.27 -18.12 16.49
C MET A 1 -10.90 -17.83 17.84
N LEU A 2 -12.24 -17.95 18.00
CA LEU A 2 -12.87 -17.96 19.33
C LEU A 2 -12.33 -19.09 20.21
N GLU A 3 -12.16 -20.30 19.65
CA GLU A 3 -11.45 -21.42 20.30
C GLU A 3 -10.05 -21.03 20.80
N THR A 4 -9.28 -20.26 20.01
CA THR A 4 -7.95 -19.77 20.41
C THR A 4 -8.04 -18.80 21.60
N GLN A 5 -9.09 -17.96 21.66
CA GLN A 5 -9.31 -17.06 22.78
C GLN A 5 -9.71 -17.83 24.05
N VAL A 6 -10.55 -18.86 23.91
CA VAL A 6 -10.90 -19.80 24.99
C VAL A 6 -9.64 -20.47 25.53
N ALA A 7 -8.83 -21.07 24.66
CA ALA A 7 -7.59 -21.74 25.03
C ALA A 7 -6.59 -20.79 25.71
N ARG A 8 -6.45 -19.55 25.22
CA ARG A 8 -5.58 -18.55 25.85
C ARG A 8 -6.04 -18.15 27.24
N LEU A 9 -7.35 -18.03 27.45
CA LEU A 9 -7.92 -17.70 28.76
C LEU A 9 -7.66 -18.84 29.75
N GLN A 10 -7.89 -20.08 29.35
CA GLN A 10 -7.61 -21.27 30.16
C GLN A 10 -6.12 -21.41 30.49
N ASN A 11 -5.25 -21.20 29.50
CA ASN A 11 -3.81 -21.31 29.71
C ASN A 11 -3.27 -20.26 30.70
N LYS A 12 -3.88 -19.06 30.73
CA LYS A 12 -3.46 -17.98 31.63
C LYS A 12 -4.07 -18.09 33.02
N TYR A 13 -5.31 -18.58 33.12
CA TYR A 13 -6.08 -18.71 34.37
C TYR A 13 -6.69 -20.12 34.50
N PRO A 14 -5.86 -21.18 34.59
CA PRO A 14 -6.33 -22.56 34.56
C PRO A 14 -7.06 -22.98 35.84
N LYS A 15 -6.94 -22.20 36.94
CA LYS A 15 -7.62 -22.48 38.20
C LYS A 15 -9.03 -21.87 38.23
N GLU A 16 -9.22 -20.78 37.49
CA GLU A 16 -10.43 -19.99 37.48
C GLU A 16 -11.36 -20.37 36.31
N PHE A 17 -10.81 -20.89 35.20
CA PHE A 17 -11.58 -21.21 34.00
C PHE A 17 -11.38 -22.64 33.51
N ASN A 18 -12.44 -23.45 33.60
CA ASN A 18 -12.60 -24.64 32.76
C ASN A 18 -13.10 -24.26 31.35
N THR A 19 -13.26 -25.26 30.47
CA THR A 19 -13.61 -25.03 29.05
C THR A 19 -14.95 -24.32 28.87
N GLU A 20 -15.97 -24.72 29.64
CA GLU A 20 -17.31 -24.13 29.56
C GLU A 20 -17.30 -22.70 30.11
N GLN A 21 -16.66 -22.48 31.26
CA GLN A 21 -16.53 -21.16 31.87
C GLN A 21 -15.75 -20.19 30.97
N ALA A 22 -14.67 -20.66 30.33
CA ALA A 22 -13.92 -19.87 29.37
C ALA A 22 -14.76 -19.52 28.13
N ALA A 23 -15.53 -20.48 27.59
CA ALA A 23 -16.44 -20.24 26.48
C ALA A 23 -17.53 -19.23 26.83
N MET A 24 -18.10 -19.30 28.03
CA MET A 24 -19.09 -18.33 28.53
C MET A 24 -18.48 -16.93 28.69
N ALA A 25 -17.26 -16.81 29.23
CA ALA A 25 -16.58 -15.53 29.35
C ALA A 25 -16.27 -14.92 27.98
N VAL A 26 -15.81 -15.73 27.01
CA VAL A 26 -15.59 -15.29 25.62
C VAL A 26 -16.92 -14.84 24.98
N ALA A 27 -17.99 -15.63 25.11
CA ALA A 27 -19.30 -15.27 24.58
C ALA A 27 -19.79 -13.93 25.17
N ARG A 28 -19.65 -13.77 26.49
CA ARG A 28 -20.07 -12.56 27.20
C ARG A 28 -19.31 -11.34 26.75
N ALA A 29 -17.99 -11.44 26.55
CA ALA A 29 -17.19 -10.34 26.02
C ALA A 29 -17.74 -9.82 24.68
N TYR A 30 -18.31 -10.70 23.85
CA TYR A 30 -18.94 -10.33 22.57
C TYR A 30 -20.43 -9.92 22.68
N GLY A 31 -21.02 -9.95 23.88
CA GLY A 31 -22.43 -9.59 24.10
C GLY A 31 -23.43 -10.75 23.98
N TYR A 32 -22.93 -11.99 24.02
CA TYR A 32 -23.73 -13.21 23.87
C TYR A 32 -23.67 -14.07 25.13
N ARG A 33 -24.65 -14.98 25.30
CA ARG A 33 -24.68 -15.90 26.45
C ARG A 33 -23.93 -17.20 26.16
N LYS A 34 -23.90 -17.65 24.91
CA LYS A 34 -23.31 -18.95 24.55
C LYS A 34 -22.34 -18.84 23.38
N LEU A 35 -21.29 -19.65 23.48
CA LEU A 35 -20.36 -19.97 22.40
C LEU A 35 -20.37 -21.50 22.23
N ASP A 36 -20.83 -21.98 21.09
CA ASP A 36 -20.71 -23.39 20.74
C ASP A 36 -19.27 -23.66 20.26
N LEU A 37 -18.56 -24.57 20.91
CA LEU A 37 -17.15 -24.86 20.57
C LEU A 37 -16.99 -25.78 19.35
N HIS A 38 -18.05 -26.47 18.92
CA HIS A 38 -18.04 -27.30 17.72
C HIS A 38 -18.36 -26.47 16.47
N SER A 39 -19.37 -25.60 16.52
CA SER A 39 -19.74 -24.72 15.39
C SER A 39 -19.03 -23.37 15.40
N LEU A 40 -18.45 -22.96 16.53
CA LEU A 40 -17.86 -21.63 16.77
C LEU A 40 -18.86 -20.48 16.61
N GLU A 41 -20.16 -20.75 16.77
CA GLU A 41 -21.21 -19.75 16.68
C GLU A 41 -21.53 -19.13 18.05
N LEU A 42 -21.74 -17.81 18.04
CA LEU A 42 -22.22 -17.04 19.17
C LEU A 42 -23.75 -16.98 19.11
N SER A 43 -24.43 -17.45 20.16
CA SER A 43 -25.88 -17.53 20.23
C SER A 43 -26.41 -16.91 21.54
N ASP A 44 -27.73 -16.69 21.58
CA ASP A 44 -28.42 -16.11 22.73
C ASP A 44 -27.90 -14.70 23.09
N LYS A 45 -28.16 -13.72 22.22
CA LYS A 45 -27.76 -12.31 22.44
C LYS A 45 -28.35 -11.79 23.76
N VAL A 46 -27.51 -11.15 24.57
CA VAL A 46 -27.93 -10.60 25.87
C VAL A 46 -28.40 -9.16 25.68
N GLU A 47 -29.65 -8.88 26.07
CA GLU A 47 -30.21 -7.53 26.03
C GLU A 47 -29.42 -6.58 26.96
N GLY A 48 -29.15 -5.37 26.48
CA GLY A 48 -28.37 -4.37 27.21
C GLY A 48 -26.85 -4.50 27.08
N LEU A 49 -26.32 -5.60 26.52
CA LEU A 49 -24.90 -5.71 26.18
C LEU A 49 -24.60 -5.12 24.81
N GLN A 50 -23.39 -4.57 24.71
CA GLN A 50 -22.89 -3.94 23.49
C GLN A 50 -22.49 -5.02 22.50
N TYR A 51 -22.85 -4.84 21.23
CA TYR A 51 -22.32 -5.69 20.17
C TYR A 51 -20.84 -5.35 19.97
N VAL A 52 -19.97 -6.36 20.07
CA VAL A 52 -18.55 -6.22 19.78
C VAL A 52 -18.25 -6.98 18.50
N ARG A 53 -17.53 -6.32 17.58
CA ARG A 53 -17.06 -6.97 16.36
C ARG A 53 -16.10 -8.13 16.69
N PRO A 54 -16.09 -9.21 15.91
CA PRO A 54 -15.11 -10.28 16.07
C PRO A 54 -13.67 -9.73 16.04
N TYR A 55 -12.76 -10.33 16.81
CA TYR A 55 -11.41 -9.78 17.00
C TYR A 55 -10.63 -9.55 15.69
N ARG A 56 -10.80 -10.40 14.69
CA ARG A 56 -10.20 -10.21 13.35
C ARG A 56 -10.75 -8.96 12.67
N GLU A 57 -12.06 -8.73 12.75
CA GLU A 57 -12.71 -7.55 12.18
C GLU A 57 -12.29 -6.27 12.91
N MET A 58 -12.09 -6.33 14.23
CA MET A 58 -11.55 -5.21 15.00
C MET A 58 -10.17 -4.80 14.49
N LEU A 59 -9.27 -5.76 14.26
CA LEU A 59 -7.90 -5.49 13.83
C LEU A 59 -7.80 -4.88 12.42
N LYS A 60 -8.85 -5.01 11.58
CA LYS A 60 -8.94 -4.37 10.26
C LYS A 60 -9.30 -2.89 10.35
N GLN A 61 -9.68 -2.36 11.51
CA GLN A 61 -10.17 -0.99 11.64
C GLN A 61 -9.05 -0.01 12.00
N ALA A 62 -9.30 1.29 11.82
CA ALA A 62 -8.38 2.34 12.26
C ALA A 62 -8.18 2.29 13.78
N VAL A 63 -6.96 2.62 14.25
CA VAL A 63 -6.43 2.49 15.62
C VAL A 63 -7.42 2.81 16.76
N HIS A 64 -8.30 3.81 16.59
CA HIS A 64 -9.27 4.19 17.62
C HIS A 64 -10.42 3.19 17.79
N HIS A 65 -10.80 2.45 16.74
CA HIS A 65 -11.88 1.47 16.78
C HIS A 65 -11.53 0.18 17.56
N PRO A 66 -10.35 -0.46 17.35
CA PRO A 66 -9.94 -1.58 18.19
C PRO A 66 -9.93 -1.25 19.68
N VAL A 67 -9.47 -0.04 20.04
CA VAL A 67 -9.46 0.40 21.44
C VAL A 67 -10.88 0.46 22.01
N MET A 68 -11.82 1.04 21.25
CA MET A 68 -13.23 1.10 21.66
C MET A 68 -13.84 -0.30 21.79
N ASP A 69 -13.65 -1.18 20.81
CA ASP A 69 -14.18 -2.55 20.85
C ASP A 69 -13.59 -3.34 22.04
N LEU A 70 -12.30 -3.19 22.35
CA LEU A 70 -11.67 -3.82 23.53
C LEU A 70 -12.24 -3.29 24.86
N MET A 71 -12.57 -1.99 24.92
CA MET A 71 -13.24 -1.41 26.07
C MET A 71 -14.69 -1.89 26.19
N LEU A 72 -15.41 -2.06 25.08
CA LEU A 72 -16.76 -2.63 25.06
C LEU A 72 -16.75 -4.10 25.52
N MET A 73 -15.74 -4.89 25.14
CA MET A 73 -15.58 -6.26 25.66
C MET A 73 -15.42 -6.28 27.18
N ALA A 74 -14.56 -5.42 27.73
CA ALA A 74 -14.39 -5.30 29.17
C ALA A 74 -15.69 -4.82 29.84
N LEU A 75 -16.40 -3.86 29.23
CA LEU A 75 -17.68 -3.38 29.72
C LEU A 75 -18.72 -4.50 29.77
N ASN A 76 -18.87 -5.29 28.70
CA ASN A 76 -19.80 -6.41 28.65
C ASN A 76 -19.56 -7.47 29.74
N LEU A 77 -18.29 -7.69 30.09
CA LEU A 77 -17.91 -8.57 31.20
C LEU A 77 -18.21 -7.95 32.57
N SER A 78 -18.16 -6.63 32.70
CA SER A 78 -18.43 -5.90 33.93
C SER A 78 -19.92 -5.65 34.21
N LEU A 79 -20.76 -5.64 33.17
CA LEU A 79 -22.20 -5.43 33.28
C LEU A 79 -22.88 -6.70 33.80
N SER A 80 -22.96 -6.80 35.13
CA SER A 80 -23.27 -8.03 35.89
C SER A 80 -24.75 -8.27 36.15
N ALA A 81 -25.67 -7.68 35.38
CA ALA A 81 -27.09 -7.62 35.79
C ALA A 81 -27.76 -9.00 35.96
N ASN A 82 -27.23 -10.09 35.39
CA ASN A 82 -27.87 -11.41 35.43
C ASN A 82 -26.95 -12.60 35.80
N GLU A 83 -25.62 -12.52 35.62
CA GLU A 83 -24.68 -13.62 35.92
C GLU A 83 -23.22 -13.13 35.82
N ASP A 84 -22.40 -13.39 36.84
CA ASP A 84 -20.96 -13.07 36.80
C ASP A 84 -20.17 -14.23 36.20
N VAL A 85 -19.68 -14.04 34.97
CA VAL A 85 -18.90 -15.04 34.23
C VAL A 85 -17.39 -14.88 34.42
N ARG A 86 -16.94 -13.92 35.24
CA ARG A 86 -15.52 -13.54 35.36
C ARG A 86 -14.71 -14.45 36.27
N GLN A 87 -15.37 -15.27 37.08
CA GLN A 87 -14.72 -16.21 38.02
C GLN A 87 -13.67 -15.52 38.93
N GLY A 88 -13.94 -14.27 39.34
CA GLY A 88 -13.03 -13.47 40.16
C GLY A 88 -11.85 -12.82 39.42
N VAL A 89 -11.69 -13.05 38.12
CA VAL A 89 -10.66 -12.40 37.29
C VAL A 89 -11.15 -11.04 36.79
N PRO A 90 -10.39 -9.94 36.95
CA PRO A 90 -10.79 -8.63 36.44
C PRO A 90 -11.09 -8.64 34.94
N GLU A 91 -12.17 -7.97 34.51
CA GLU A 91 -12.65 -7.99 33.12
C GLU A 91 -11.55 -7.61 32.10
N ARG A 92 -10.76 -6.58 32.42
CA ARG A 92 -9.64 -6.12 31.60
C ARG A 92 -8.57 -7.20 31.40
N ASN A 93 -8.35 -8.01 32.43
CA ASN A 93 -7.37 -9.09 32.39
C ASN A 93 -7.87 -10.30 31.60
N ILE A 94 -9.18 -10.56 31.60
CA ILE A 94 -9.83 -11.56 30.74
C ILE A 94 -9.67 -11.15 29.27
N VAL A 95 -10.01 -9.91 28.91
CA VAL A 95 -9.86 -9.40 27.53
C VAL A 95 -8.40 -9.45 27.07
N ALA A 96 -7.45 -9.04 27.92
CA ALA A 96 -6.03 -9.15 27.62
C ALA A 96 -5.59 -10.60 27.37
N ALA A 97 -6.05 -11.54 28.20
CA ALA A 97 -5.76 -12.97 28.05
C ALA A 97 -6.27 -13.52 26.73
N MET A 98 -7.54 -13.25 26.39
CA MET A 98 -8.16 -13.65 25.11
C MET A 98 -7.31 -13.17 23.91
N CYS A 99 -6.80 -11.94 23.98
CA CYS A 99 -5.97 -11.36 22.94
C CYS A 99 -4.50 -11.80 22.97
N GLY A 100 -4.06 -12.54 24.00
CA GLY A 100 -2.68 -13.04 24.14
C GLY A 100 -1.69 -12.05 24.77
N PHE A 101 -2.17 -11.09 25.55
CA PHE A 101 -1.35 -10.07 26.21
C PHE A 101 -1.22 -10.31 27.71
N SER A 102 -0.10 -9.84 28.28
CA SER A 102 0.20 -9.94 29.71
C SER A 102 -0.76 -9.11 30.58
N ASN A 103 -1.14 -7.92 30.14
CA ASN A 103 -2.12 -7.05 30.80
C ASN A 103 -2.86 -6.17 29.78
N PHE A 104 -3.93 -5.53 30.25
CA PHE A 104 -4.80 -4.71 29.40
C PHE A 104 -4.12 -3.44 28.88
N ASP A 105 -3.26 -2.82 29.67
CA ASP A 105 -2.52 -1.62 29.23
C ASP A 105 -1.55 -1.93 28.10
N SER A 106 -0.92 -3.11 28.11
CA SER A 106 -0.07 -3.60 27.02
C SER A 106 -0.88 -3.88 25.76
N LEU A 107 -2.07 -4.46 25.90
CA LEU A 107 -3.02 -4.65 24.81
C LEU A 107 -3.50 -3.31 24.22
N LEU A 108 -3.85 -2.34 25.07
CA LEU A 108 -4.23 -1.00 24.63
C LEU A 108 -3.07 -0.26 23.97
N THR A 109 -1.86 -0.39 24.52
CA THR A 109 -0.64 0.19 23.93
C THR A 109 -0.38 -0.41 22.57
N TYR A 110 -0.46 -1.74 22.43
CA TYR A 110 -0.37 -2.42 21.15
C TYR A 110 -1.43 -1.92 20.16
N ALA A 111 -2.70 -1.88 20.58
CA ALA A 111 -3.80 -1.40 19.75
C ALA A 111 -3.61 0.06 19.31
N ARG A 112 -3.06 0.91 20.19
CA ARG A 112 -2.72 2.32 19.93
C ARG A 112 -1.49 2.49 19.04
N SER A 113 -0.50 1.62 19.19
CA SER A 113 0.75 1.67 18.44
C SER A 113 0.66 1.02 17.07
N ASP A 114 -0.38 0.21 16.85
CA ASP A 114 -0.44 -0.91 15.91
C ASP A 114 0.41 -0.68 14.66
N PRO A 115 1.69 -1.12 14.68
CA PRO A 115 2.65 -0.70 13.69
C PRO A 115 2.22 -1.28 12.37
N LEU A 116 1.81 -0.39 11.49
CA LEU A 116 1.44 -0.70 10.13
C LEU A 116 2.39 0.07 9.25
N ASP A 117 3.51 -0.58 8.96
CA ASP A 117 4.53 0.00 8.09
C ASP A 117 4.20 -0.37 6.63
N PRO A 118 3.76 0.60 5.79
CA PRO A 118 3.50 0.34 4.37
C PRO A 118 4.76 -0.01 3.59
N ASN A 119 5.95 0.25 4.15
CA ASN A 119 7.24 0.10 3.49
C ASN A 119 7.98 -1.19 3.92
N THR A 120 7.32 -2.03 4.71
CA THR A 120 7.88 -3.31 5.15
C THR A 120 8.01 -4.31 4.00
N THR A 121 8.92 -5.27 4.16
CA THR A 121 9.04 -6.45 3.27
C THR A 121 8.26 -7.67 3.78
N ASP A 122 7.71 -7.60 4.99
CA ASP A 122 6.93 -8.68 5.59
C ASP A 122 5.55 -8.79 4.95
N ARG A 123 5.30 -9.94 4.30
CA ARG A 123 4.02 -10.26 3.65
C ARG A 123 2.84 -10.20 4.61
N ALA A 124 3.00 -10.61 5.87
CA ALA A 124 1.91 -10.61 6.84
C ALA A 124 1.50 -9.18 7.21
N MET A 125 2.47 -8.27 7.33
CA MET A 125 2.21 -6.86 7.60
C MET A 125 1.62 -6.13 6.39
N LEU A 126 2.06 -6.44 5.16
CA LEU A 126 1.44 -5.92 3.93
C LEU A 126 0.01 -6.45 3.73
N ALA A 127 -0.25 -7.73 4.03
CA ALA A 127 -1.61 -8.28 4.02
C ALA A 127 -2.50 -7.56 5.04
N LYS A 128 -1.98 -7.32 6.25
CA LYS A 128 -2.67 -6.52 7.28
C LYS A 128 -2.92 -5.08 6.82
N PHE A 129 -2.00 -4.48 6.06
CA PHE A 129 -2.20 -3.16 5.45
C PHE A 129 -3.38 -3.20 4.48
N LYS A 130 -3.40 -4.17 3.56
CA LYS A 130 -4.48 -4.37 2.58
C LYS A 130 -5.82 -4.59 3.29
N ASP A 131 -5.85 -5.45 4.29
CA ASP A 131 -7.06 -5.74 5.06
C ASP A 131 -7.61 -4.49 5.78
N ARG A 132 -6.71 -3.60 6.24
CA ARG A 132 -7.11 -2.39 6.96
C ARG A 132 -7.60 -1.28 6.06
N PHE A 133 -6.85 -0.97 5.02
CA PHE A 133 -7.14 0.18 4.16
C PHE A 133 -7.97 -0.21 2.93
N GLY A 134 -8.10 -1.51 2.68
CA GLY A 134 -8.81 -2.06 1.54
C GLY A 134 -8.05 -1.94 0.23
N TYR A 135 -6.77 -1.53 0.23
CA TYR A 135 -5.93 -1.40 -0.97
C TYR A 135 -4.48 -1.80 -0.68
N TYR A 136 -3.73 -2.16 -1.71
CA TYR A 136 -2.31 -2.56 -1.59
C TYR A 136 -1.43 -1.42 -1.07
N ALA A 137 -0.37 -1.73 -0.34
CA ALA A 137 0.58 -0.69 0.08
C ALA A 137 1.36 -0.12 -1.13
N PRO A 138 1.85 1.14 -1.06
CA PRO A 138 2.64 1.77 -2.13
C PRO A 138 3.81 0.92 -2.64
N ILE A 139 4.54 0.26 -1.74
CA ILE A 139 5.63 -0.66 -2.10
C ILE A 139 5.18 -1.78 -3.05
N GLN A 140 3.92 -2.22 -2.94
CA GLN A 140 3.37 -3.28 -3.77
C GLN A 140 3.00 -2.72 -5.14
N TYR A 141 2.13 -1.71 -5.21
CA TYR A 141 1.60 -1.22 -6.49
C TYR A 141 2.54 -0.29 -7.27
N VAL A 142 3.63 0.21 -6.66
CA VAL A 142 4.69 0.95 -7.37
C VAL A 142 5.88 0.05 -7.69
N LEU A 143 6.30 -0.83 -6.79
CA LEU A 143 7.52 -1.65 -6.98
C LEU A 143 7.26 -3.11 -7.37
N GLY A 144 5.99 -3.49 -7.53
CA GLY A 144 5.59 -4.84 -7.95
C GLY A 144 5.86 -5.91 -6.91
N ARG A 145 5.87 -5.55 -5.62
CA ARG A 145 6.13 -6.53 -4.55
C ARG A 145 4.90 -7.37 -4.22
N TYR A 146 5.04 -8.69 -4.39
CA TYR A 146 4.02 -9.69 -4.02
C TYR A 146 2.65 -9.46 -4.67
N ILE A 147 2.61 -8.82 -5.83
CA ILE A 147 1.40 -8.59 -6.64
C ILE A 147 1.67 -8.99 -8.08
N HIS A 148 0.59 -9.18 -8.85
CA HIS A 148 0.66 -9.56 -10.26
C HIS A 148 -0.01 -8.53 -11.18
N GLU A 149 -0.83 -7.66 -10.61
CA GLU A 149 -1.62 -6.65 -11.30
C GLU A 149 -0.75 -5.44 -11.67
N HIS A 150 -0.84 -5.01 -12.92
CA HIS A 150 -0.21 -3.77 -13.39
C HIS A 150 -0.91 -2.51 -12.86
N CYS A 151 -0.21 -1.38 -12.88
CA CYS A 151 -0.65 -0.13 -12.28
C CYS A 151 -0.69 1.01 -13.30
N LEU A 152 -1.79 1.76 -13.32
CA LEU A 152 -1.91 3.04 -14.01
C LEU A 152 -1.93 4.18 -12.99
N ILE A 153 -0.97 5.08 -13.07
CA ILE A 153 -0.94 6.31 -12.29
C ILE A 153 -1.42 7.46 -13.17
N MET A 154 -2.47 8.13 -12.74
CA MET A 154 -3.07 9.27 -13.40
C MET A 154 -2.79 10.54 -12.59
N GLN A 155 -1.90 11.37 -13.11
CA GLN A 155 -1.44 12.60 -12.47
C GLN A 155 -1.08 13.64 -13.54
N PRO A 156 -1.89 14.70 -13.71
CA PRO A 156 -1.65 15.78 -14.66
C PRO A 156 -0.34 16.53 -14.44
N ASP A 157 0.08 16.66 -13.19
CA ASP A 157 1.30 17.38 -12.84
C ASP A 157 2.52 16.44 -12.91
N ALA A 158 3.32 16.60 -13.96
CA ALA A 158 4.50 15.76 -14.20
C ALA A 158 5.50 15.78 -13.04
N GLU A 159 5.71 16.94 -12.40
CA GLU A 159 6.62 17.07 -11.27
C GLU A 159 6.11 16.26 -10.09
N LYS A 160 4.82 16.40 -9.74
CA LYS A 160 4.21 15.65 -8.64
C LYS A 160 4.19 14.14 -8.88
N ALA A 161 3.97 13.71 -10.13
CA ALA A 161 4.00 12.29 -10.49
C ALA A 161 5.40 11.69 -10.30
N ARG A 162 6.42 12.38 -10.82
CA ARG A 162 7.82 12.01 -10.64
C ARG A 162 8.19 11.95 -9.17
N ARG A 163 7.82 12.99 -8.42
CA ARG A 163 8.10 13.11 -7.00
C ARG A 163 7.51 11.97 -6.19
N PHE A 164 6.27 11.57 -6.51
CA PHE A 164 5.62 10.44 -5.89
C PHE A 164 6.40 9.14 -6.11
N VAL A 165 6.70 8.79 -7.36
CA VAL A 165 7.44 7.56 -7.69
C VAL A 165 8.83 7.56 -7.06
N ASP A 166 9.55 8.67 -7.16
CA ASP A 166 10.91 8.77 -6.63
C ASP A 166 10.94 8.63 -5.10
N GLN A 167 9.95 9.23 -4.43
CA GLN A 167 9.78 9.06 -2.99
C GLN A 167 9.53 7.60 -2.62
N GLU A 168 8.65 6.91 -3.35
CA GLU A 168 8.39 5.48 -3.09
C GLU A 168 9.62 4.62 -3.34
N ILE A 169 10.44 4.93 -4.36
CA ILE A 169 11.71 4.23 -4.56
C ILE A 169 12.70 4.52 -3.42
N THR A 170 12.66 5.71 -2.82
CA THR A 170 13.61 6.11 -1.77
C THR A 170 13.22 5.57 -0.40
N LEU A 171 11.93 5.58 -0.06
CA LEU A 171 11.42 5.18 1.25
C LEU A 171 11.41 3.66 1.45
N ASN A 172 11.41 2.90 0.37
CA ASN A 172 11.22 1.46 0.42
C ASN A 172 12.54 0.67 0.38
N PRO A 173 12.64 -0.45 1.11
CA PRO A 173 13.79 -1.33 1.04
C PRO A 173 13.88 -2.01 -0.33
N MET A 174 15.03 -1.93 -1.01
CA MET A 174 15.23 -2.49 -2.36
C MET A 174 15.78 -3.94 -2.39
N GLN A 175 15.93 -4.59 -1.24
CA GLN A 175 16.46 -5.96 -1.17
C GLN A 175 15.55 -6.93 -1.94
N GLY A 176 16.11 -7.68 -2.90
CA GLY A 176 15.31 -8.60 -3.71
C GLY A 176 14.35 -7.92 -4.71
N THR A 177 14.42 -6.59 -4.85
CA THR A 177 13.62 -5.81 -5.80
C THR A 177 14.52 -5.13 -6.82
N ARG A 178 14.08 -5.07 -8.08
CA ARG A 178 14.71 -4.25 -9.13
C ARG A 178 13.69 -3.34 -9.78
N VAL A 179 14.10 -2.12 -10.05
CA VAL A 179 13.26 -1.06 -10.61
C VAL A 179 13.99 -0.41 -11.78
N VAL A 180 13.32 -0.30 -12.92
CA VAL A 180 13.74 0.53 -14.04
C VAL A 180 12.68 1.62 -14.23
N VAL A 181 13.11 2.87 -14.25
CA VAL A 181 12.26 4.04 -14.52
C VAL A 181 12.67 4.61 -15.88
N ILE A 182 11.75 4.69 -16.83
CA ILE A 182 11.96 5.31 -18.15
C ILE A 182 11.35 6.70 -18.13
N ARG A 183 12.14 7.73 -18.43
CA ARG A 183 11.72 9.14 -18.48
C ARG A 183 12.29 9.82 -19.72
N ASP A 184 11.51 10.69 -20.33
CA ASP A 184 11.95 11.53 -21.45
C ASP A 184 12.32 12.97 -21.05
N ASP A 185 12.06 13.37 -19.79
CA ASP A 185 12.55 14.62 -19.22
C ASP A 185 14.06 14.53 -18.86
N PRO A 186 14.93 15.38 -19.42
CA PRO A 186 16.37 15.39 -19.11
C PRO A 186 16.74 15.66 -17.65
N SER A 187 15.86 16.35 -16.90
CA SER A 187 15.95 16.64 -15.46
C SER A 187 15.24 15.58 -14.60
N GLY A 188 14.63 14.59 -15.25
CA GLY A 188 13.83 13.56 -14.62
C GLY A 188 14.58 12.67 -13.63
N ALA A 189 15.89 12.80 -13.43
CA ALA A 189 16.65 12.03 -12.44
C ALA A 189 17.11 12.85 -11.23
N ASP A 190 16.97 14.19 -11.28
CA ASP A 190 17.70 15.10 -10.39
C ASP A 190 17.38 14.83 -8.92
N TRP A 191 16.10 14.71 -8.57
CA TRP A 191 15.69 14.47 -7.20
C TRP A 191 16.16 13.11 -6.67
N LEU A 192 15.87 12.02 -7.39
CA LEU A 192 16.20 10.67 -6.94
C LEU A 192 17.72 10.44 -6.86
N SER A 193 18.49 11.09 -7.73
CA SER A 193 19.96 11.02 -7.72
C SER A 193 20.59 11.64 -6.48
N ILE A 194 19.93 12.65 -5.89
CA ILE A 194 20.37 13.29 -4.64
C ILE A 194 19.99 12.43 -3.43
N MET A 195 18.79 11.86 -3.45
CA MET A 195 18.18 11.21 -2.29
C MET A 195 18.53 9.73 -2.15
N SER A 196 18.89 9.06 -3.25
CA SER A 196 19.27 7.66 -3.27
C SER A 196 20.63 7.45 -3.93
N LYS A 197 21.64 7.15 -3.11
CA LYS A 197 23.00 6.81 -3.58
C LYS A 197 23.08 5.53 -4.40
N ASN A 198 22.05 4.68 -4.32
CA ASN A 198 22.00 3.38 -5.01
C ASN A 198 21.29 3.46 -6.37
N THR A 199 20.84 4.66 -6.77
CA THR A 199 20.20 4.91 -8.05
C THR A 199 21.25 5.20 -9.11
N VAL A 200 21.16 4.51 -10.24
CA VAL A 200 22.03 4.77 -11.38
C VAL A 200 21.25 5.43 -12.49
N VAL A 201 21.84 6.45 -13.12
CA VAL A 201 21.24 7.16 -14.25
C VAL A 201 21.97 6.79 -15.54
N LEU A 202 21.22 6.39 -16.56
CA LEU A 202 21.67 6.19 -17.92
C LEU A 202 20.98 7.22 -18.82
N LYS A 203 21.75 7.96 -19.61
CA LYS A 203 21.24 8.88 -20.63
C LYS A 203 21.52 8.28 -22.00
N GLY A 204 20.53 8.15 -22.86
CA GLY A 204 20.70 7.67 -24.23
C GLY A 204 19.49 6.98 -24.82
N ASP A 205 19.63 6.55 -26.07
CA ASP A 205 18.55 5.98 -26.86
C ASP A 205 18.25 4.53 -26.47
N LEU A 206 17.01 4.09 -26.73
CA LEU A 206 16.55 2.70 -26.57
C LEU A 206 16.90 1.84 -27.79
N ASP A 207 18.18 1.89 -28.20
CA ASP A 207 18.71 1.20 -29.37
C ASP A 207 19.06 -0.28 -29.09
N SER A 208 19.72 -0.94 -30.05
CA SER A 208 20.19 -2.32 -29.88
C SER A 208 21.26 -2.49 -28.80
N GLY A 209 22.02 -1.44 -28.48
CA GLY A 209 23.04 -1.43 -27.45
C GLY A 209 22.51 -1.13 -26.04
N TYR A 210 21.27 -0.62 -25.93
CA TYR A 210 20.65 -0.20 -24.68
C TYR A 210 20.76 -1.23 -23.56
N SER A 211 20.29 -2.46 -23.78
CA SER A 211 20.21 -3.48 -22.73
C SER A 211 21.59 -3.81 -22.15
N THR A 212 22.62 -3.81 -22.99
CA THR A 212 24.02 -4.03 -22.56
C THR A 212 24.55 -2.84 -21.75
N SER A 213 24.30 -1.62 -22.23
CA SER A 213 24.69 -0.38 -21.55
C SER A 213 24.00 -0.25 -20.19
N ALA A 214 22.70 -0.55 -20.14
CA ALA A 214 21.87 -0.56 -18.95
C ALA A 214 22.33 -1.63 -17.94
N ALA A 215 22.64 -2.84 -18.38
CA ALA A 215 23.18 -3.89 -17.51
C ALA A 215 24.52 -3.49 -16.90
N LYS A 216 25.43 -2.97 -17.73
CA LYS A 216 26.76 -2.50 -17.28
C LYS A 216 26.63 -1.35 -16.29
N LYS A 217 25.71 -0.43 -16.54
CA LYS A 217 25.50 0.77 -15.73
C LYS A 217 24.83 0.42 -14.40
N LEU A 218 23.82 -0.45 -14.40
CA LEU A 218 23.15 -0.95 -13.20
C LEU A 218 24.11 -1.76 -12.33
N GLY A 219 24.90 -2.66 -12.91
CA GLY A 219 25.85 -3.50 -12.19
C GLY A 219 25.17 -4.29 -11.06
N LYS A 220 25.59 -4.06 -9.82
CA LYS A 220 24.97 -4.64 -8.60
C LYS A 220 23.85 -3.76 -8.00
N GLY A 221 23.59 -2.61 -8.61
CA GLY A 221 22.51 -1.70 -8.21
C GLY A 221 21.14 -2.32 -8.38
N ARG A 222 20.13 -1.64 -7.84
CA ARG A 222 18.73 -2.10 -7.86
C ARG A 222 17.80 -1.17 -8.61
N VAL A 223 18.20 0.09 -8.81
CA VAL A 223 17.38 1.13 -9.42
C VAL A 223 18.15 1.73 -10.59
N LEU A 224 17.55 1.68 -11.77
CA LEU A 224 18.03 2.35 -12.99
C LEU A 224 17.01 3.41 -13.40
N ILE A 225 17.46 4.65 -13.58
CA ILE A 225 16.69 5.66 -14.33
C ILE A 225 17.29 5.76 -15.72
N SER A 226 16.47 5.49 -16.72
CA SER A 226 16.78 5.65 -18.13
C SER A 226 16.18 6.95 -18.62
N LEU A 227 17.03 7.94 -18.87
CA LEU A 227 16.65 9.20 -19.50
C LEU A 227 16.82 9.06 -21.01
N VAL A 228 15.69 9.00 -21.70
CA VAL A 228 15.58 8.73 -23.13
C VAL A 228 15.17 9.99 -23.87
N PRO A 229 15.39 10.11 -25.19
CA PRO A 229 14.91 11.27 -25.94
C PRO A 229 13.40 11.40 -25.94
N PHE A 230 12.90 12.62 -26.15
CA PHE A 230 11.48 12.85 -26.36
C PHE A 230 11.05 12.30 -27.73
N GLN A 231 10.33 11.18 -27.74
CA GLN A 231 9.74 10.55 -28.93
C GLN A 231 8.59 9.63 -28.53
N THR A 232 7.87 9.09 -29.51
CA THR A 232 6.83 8.08 -29.25
C THR A 232 7.44 6.72 -28.97
N TYR A 233 7.07 6.09 -27.85
CA TYR A 233 7.55 4.78 -27.44
C TYR A 233 6.46 3.71 -27.53
N LEU A 234 6.83 2.50 -27.96
CA LEU A 234 5.99 1.31 -27.86
C LEU A 234 6.23 0.62 -26.51
N LEU A 235 5.18 0.31 -25.78
CA LEU A 235 5.28 -0.30 -24.45
C LEU A 235 5.94 -1.68 -24.54
N SER A 236 5.66 -2.45 -25.61
CA SER A 236 6.23 -3.79 -25.78
C SER A 236 7.75 -3.74 -25.92
N GLN A 237 8.28 -2.71 -26.58
CA GLN A 237 9.72 -2.49 -26.71
C GLN A 237 10.35 -2.14 -25.37
N LEU A 238 9.69 -1.29 -24.56
CA LEU A 238 10.18 -0.93 -23.23
C LEU A 238 10.26 -2.16 -22.31
N VAL A 239 9.25 -3.02 -22.35
CA VAL A 239 9.22 -4.27 -21.57
C VAL A 239 10.34 -5.22 -22.02
N ASP A 240 10.42 -5.51 -23.32
CA ASP A 240 11.40 -6.45 -23.87
C ASP A 240 12.84 -6.02 -23.58
N ARG A 241 13.17 -4.75 -23.82
CA ARG A 241 14.51 -4.18 -23.61
C ARG A 241 14.98 -4.24 -22.15
N ASN A 242 14.05 -4.24 -21.19
CA ASN A 242 14.33 -4.20 -19.76
C ASN A 242 14.11 -5.54 -19.04
N ALA A 243 13.55 -6.54 -19.71
CA ALA A 243 13.16 -7.79 -19.06
C ALA A 243 14.33 -8.50 -18.37
N ALA A 244 15.47 -8.66 -19.08
CA ALA A 244 16.64 -9.32 -18.51
C ALA A 244 17.22 -8.57 -17.28
N LEU A 245 17.17 -7.23 -17.30
CA LEU A 245 17.63 -6.40 -16.19
C LEU A 245 16.74 -6.58 -14.95
N LEU A 246 15.43 -6.64 -15.17
CA LEU A 246 14.42 -6.69 -14.13
C LEU A 246 14.28 -8.08 -13.51
N VAL A 247 14.55 -9.16 -14.24
CA VAL A 247 14.41 -10.55 -13.76
C VAL A 247 15.63 -11.03 -12.95
N ASP A 248 16.82 -10.50 -13.25
CA ASP A 248 18.06 -10.92 -12.61
C ASP A 248 18.12 -10.54 -11.12
N GLY A 249 18.17 -11.55 -10.24
CA GLY A 249 18.37 -11.37 -8.80
C GLY A 249 17.25 -10.64 -8.05
N SER A 250 16.02 -10.67 -8.57
CA SER A 250 14.84 -9.91 -8.07
C SER A 250 13.64 -10.82 -7.76
N PRO A 251 13.72 -11.67 -6.72
CA PRO A 251 12.65 -12.60 -6.37
C PRO A 251 11.40 -11.92 -5.81
N ASP A 252 11.52 -10.72 -5.25
CA ASP A 252 10.45 -10.10 -4.44
C ASP A 252 9.69 -9.01 -5.19
N GLY A 253 10.31 -8.29 -6.13
CA GLY A 253 9.64 -7.28 -6.93
C GLY A 253 10.43 -6.86 -8.17
N ARG A 254 9.71 -6.67 -9.28
CA ARG A 254 10.27 -6.32 -10.60
C ARG A 254 9.43 -5.23 -11.20
N ALA A 255 9.85 -3.98 -11.16
CA ALA A 255 9.03 -2.85 -11.59
C ALA A 255 9.64 -2.16 -12.82
N LEU A 256 8.85 -2.05 -13.89
CA LEU A 256 9.10 -1.13 -15.00
C LEU A 256 8.15 0.06 -14.83
N VAL A 257 8.69 1.22 -14.47
CA VAL A 257 7.93 2.47 -14.40
C VAL A 257 8.14 3.26 -15.69
N VAL A 258 7.06 3.50 -16.41
CA VAL A 258 7.02 4.21 -17.68
C VAL A 258 6.41 5.59 -17.43
N ASP A 259 7.27 6.60 -17.48
CA ASP A 259 6.98 7.98 -17.15
C ASP A 259 7.47 8.87 -18.30
N VAL A 260 6.88 8.64 -19.47
CA VAL A 260 7.14 9.37 -20.72
C VAL A 260 5.89 10.15 -21.11
N ASP A 261 6.08 11.30 -21.75
CA ASP A 261 4.96 12.13 -22.20
C ASP A 261 4.25 11.50 -23.41
N ASN A 262 4.99 10.80 -24.28
CA ASN A 262 4.46 10.20 -25.51
C ASN A 262 4.61 8.67 -25.54
N LEU A 263 3.65 7.96 -24.93
CA LEU A 263 3.50 6.51 -25.10
C LEU A 263 2.51 6.21 -26.23
N SER A 264 2.86 5.27 -27.11
CA SER A 264 1.93 4.75 -28.11
C SER A 264 0.74 4.07 -27.44
N LEU A 265 -0.46 4.37 -27.94
CA LEU A 265 -1.72 3.82 -27.45
C LEU A 265 -2.30 2.76 -28.39
N ASP A 266 -1.48 2.24 -29.30
CA ASP A 266 -1.84 1.13 -30.17
C ASP A 266 -2.21 -0.10 -29.34
N THR A 267 -3.44 -0.58 -29.50
CA THR A 267 -4.01 -1.63 -28.65
C THR A 267 -3.26 -2.94 -28.78
N ASP A 268 -2.82 -3.29 -29.99
CA ASP A 268 -2.07 -4.53 -30.26
C ASP A 268 -0.70 -4.50 -29.57
N ASP A 269 -0.04 -3.35 -29.55
CA ASP A 269 1.21 -3.16 -28.81
C ASP A 269 1.00 -3.26 -27.29
N LEU A 270 -0.04 -2.60 -26.76
CA LEU A 270 -0.36 -2.63 -25.33
C LEU A 270 -0.67 -4.06 -24.86
N ASP A 271 -1.51 -4.79 -25.59
CA ASP A 271 -1.87 -6.18 -25.27
C ASP A 271 -0.65 -7.10 -25.29
N LYS A 272 0.21 -6.94 -26.31
CA LYS A 272 1.50 -7.66 -26.38
C LYS A 272 2.40 -7.32 -25.20
N ALA A 273 2.49 -6.04 -24.82
CA ALA A 273 3.38 -5.58 -23.77
C ALA A 273 2.99 -6.14 -22.39
N PHE A 274 1.70 -6.05 -22.03
CA PHE A 274 1.22 -6.55 -20.75
C PHE A 274 1.26 -8.08 -20.68
N ALA A 275 0.99 -8.78 -21.78
CA ALA A 275 1.18 -10.23 -21.85
C ALA A 275 2.64 -10.62 -21.61
N LEU A 276 3.58 -9.96 -22.29
CA LEU A 276 5.02 -10.19 -22.11
C LEU A 276 5.46 -9.88 -20.68
N ALA A 277 5.01 -8.76 -20.11
CA ALA A 277 5.34 -8.38 -18.75
C ALA A 277 4.85 -9.42 -17.73
N THR A 278 3.60 -9.88 -17.89
CA THR A 278 3.02 -10.95 -17.06
C THR A 278 3.82 -12.24 -17.16
N GLU A 279 4.18 -12.67 -18.37
CA GLU A 279 5.00 -13.88 -18.60
C GLU A 279 6.35 -13.80 -17.87
N LYS A 280 6.98 -12.63 -17.86
CA LYS A 280 8.27 -12.40 -17.19
C LYS A 280 8.13 -12.05 -15.71
N GLY A 281 6.91 -11.97 -15.17
CA GLY A 281 6.64 -11.52 -13.80
C GLY A 281 7.10 -10.09 -13.53
N ILE A 282 7.00 -9.21 -14.53
CA ILE A 282 7.34 -7.79 -14.45
C ILE A 282 6.07 -7.00 -14.17
N HIS A 283 6.09 -6.21 -13.11
CA HIS A 283 5.07 -5.22 -12.80
C HIS A 283 5.29 -3.96 -13.64
N VAL A 284 4.33 -3.63 -14.50
CA VAL A 284 4.36 -2.40 -15.29
C VAL A 284 3.55 -1.32 -14.57
N VAL A 285 4.19 -0.18 -14.37
CA VAL A 285 3.55 1.05 -13.88
C VAL A 285 3.58 2.06 -15.01
N VAL A 286 2.43 2.42 -15.55
CA VAL A 286 2.33 3.47 -16.58
C VAL A 286 1.83 4.74 -15.92
N ILE A 287 2.49 5.86 -16.18
CA ILE A 287 2.08 7.17 -15.69
C ILE A 287 1.55 7.98 -16.86
N VAL A 288 0.35 8.53 -16.73
CA VAL A 288 -0.28 9.37 -17.74
C VAL A 288 -0.68 10.73 -17.17
N ARG A 289 -0.57 11.76 -18.02
CA ARG A 289 -0.99 13.14 -17.72
C ARG A 289 -2.45 13.40 -18.05
N GLU A 290 -3.00 12.60 -18.94
CA GLU A 290 -4.37 12.68 -19.42
C GLU A 290 -5.07 11.32 -19.24
N PRO A 291 -6.39 11.29 -19.04
CA PRO A 291 -7.13 10.05 -18.92
C PRO A 291 -6.96 9.18 -20.17
N ASN A 292 -6.81 7.87 -19.95
CA ASN A 292 -6.53 6.94 -21.03
C ASN A 292 -7.36 5.65 -20.89
N ALA A 293 -8.39 5.53 -21.73
CA ALA A 293 -9.31 4.40 -21.69
C ALA A 293 -8.63 3.06 -22.03
N GLU A 294 -7.67 3.05 -22.95
CA GLU A 294 -7.03 1.82 -23.41
C GLU A 294 -6.08 1.24 -22.36
N LEU A 295 -5.34 2.10 -21.65
CA LEU A 295 -4.57 1.70 -20.48
C LEU A 295 -5.47 1.34 -19.30
N TRP A 296 -6.55 2.09 -19.07
CA TRP A 296 -7.50 1.83 -17.97
C TRP A 296 -8.04 0.40 -18.01
N LYS A 297 -8.41 -0.11 -19.19
CA LYS A 297 -8.97 -1.46 -19.37
C LYS A 297 -7.97 -2.59 -19.14
N ARG A 298 -6.66 -2.31 -19.23
CA ARG A 298 -5.59 -3.32 -19.26
C ARG A 298 -4.82 -3.47 -17.95
N VAL A 299 -5.04 -2.58 -16.99
CA VAL A 299 -4.40 -2.63 -15.67
C VAL A 299 -5.36 -3.13 -14.60
N GLY A 300 -4.84 -3.76 -13.54
CA GLY A 300 -5.66 -4.18 -12.39
C GLY A 300 -5.76 -3.11 -11.30
N ILE A 301 -4.82 -2.17 -11.28
CA ILE A 301 -4.70 -1.12 -10.27
C ILE A 301 -4.70 0.24 -10.96
N ARG A 302 -5.51 1.19 -10.48
CA ARG A 302 -5.47 2.60 -10.88
C ARG A 302 -5.27 3.50 -9.67
N VAL A 303 -4.40 4.49 -9.81
CA VAL A 303 -4.14 5.52 -8.81
C VAL A 303 -4.40 6.88 -9.43
N ILE A 304 -5.40 7.60 -8.92
CA ILE A 304 -5.86 8.87 -9.46
C ILE A 304 -5.50 9.98 -8.47
N PHE A 305 -4.59 10.87 -8.85
CA PHE A 305 -4.23 12.02 -8.04
C PHE A 305 -5.03 13.28 -8.37
N GLY A 306 -5.92 13.22 -9.36
CA GLY A 306 -6.89 14.28 -9.64
C GLY A 306 -6.72 14.91 -10.99
N PHE A 307 -7.83 15.39 -11.51
CA PHE A 307 -7.92 16.06 -12.79
C PHE A 307 -8.83 17.28 -12.67
N ASP A 308 -8.70 18.23 -13.59
CA ASP A 308 -9.60 19.36 -13.64
C ASP A 308 -11.03 18.89 -13.96
N LYS A 309 -12.03 19.63 -13.48
CA LYS A 309 -13.45 19.26 -13.60
C LYS A 309 -13.98 19.29 -15.04
N ASN A 310 -13.22 19.89 -15.96
CA ASN A 310 -13.61 20.14 -17.34
C ASN A 310 -13.05 19.12 -18.35
N ILE A 311 -12.64 17.94 -17.88
CA ILE A 311 -12.19 16.88 -18.79
C ILE A 311 -13.35 16.43 -19.69
N GLN A 312 -13.07 16.33 -20.98
CA GLN A 312 -14.00 15.72 -21.93
C GLN A 312 -14.12 14.23 -21.64
N GLU A 313 -15.36 13.78 -21.43
CA GLU A 313 -15.67 12.36 -21.22
C GLU A 313 -15.16 11.54 -22.41
N SER A 314 -14.32 10.56 -22.12
CA SER A 314 -13.74 9.65 -23.12
C SER A 314 -14.19 8.21 -22.91
N TYR A 315 -14.46 7.82 -21.65
CA TYR A 315 -14.86 6.47 -21.26
C TYR A 315 -15.57 6.47 -19.89
N LEU A 316 -16.89 6.18 -19.93
CA LEU A 316 -17.82 6.34 -18.80
C LEU A 316 -17.36 5.74 -17.46
N ASP A 317 -16.75 4.55 -17.46
CA ASP A 317 -16.32 3.91 -16.21
C ASP A 317 -15.15 4.66 -15.56
N MET A 318 -14.14 5.02 -16.36
CA MET A 318 -13.02 5.84 -15.89
C MET A 318 -13.49 7.23 -15.46
N ASP A 319 -14.32 7.88 -16.29
CA ASP A 319 -14.82 9.23 -16.05
C ASP A 319 -15.63 9.32 -14.75
N LYS A 320 -16.40 8.27 -14.42
CA LYS A 320 -17.09 8.15 -13.14
C LYS A 320 -16.11 8.26 -11.96
N PHE A 321 -14.97 7.56 -11.99
CA PHE A 321 -13.99 7.61 -10.89
C PHE A 321 -13.22 8.92 -10.86
N ILE A 322 -12.93 9.51 -12.03
CA ILE A 322 -12.32 10.84 -12.12
C ILE A 322 -13.25 11.90 -11.52
N GLY A 323 -14.51 11.96 -11.97
CA GLY A 323 -15.51 12.89 -11.44
C GLY A 323 -15.79 12.69 -9.96
N TYR A 324 -15.90 11.43 -9.50
CA TYR A 324 -16.10 11.09 -8.08
C TYR A 324 -14.93 11.54 -7.20
N SER A 325 -13.68 11.39 -7.67
CA SER A 325 -12.49 11.70 -6.88
C SER A 325 -12.06 13.17 -6.93
N ALA A 326 -12.36 13.89 -8.01
CA ALA A 326 -11.91 15.26 -8.28
C ALA A 326 -11.96 16.23 -7.07
N PRO A 327 -13.05 16.32 -6.26
CA PRO A 327 -13.08 17.25 -5.13
C PRO A 327 -12.17 16.83 -3.96
N TYR A 328 -11.72 15.59 -3.90
CA TYR A 328 -11.01 15.00 -2.76
C TYR A 328 -9.53 14.69 -3.01
N VAL A 329 -9.14 14.43 -4.25
CA VAL A 329 -7.73 14.08 -4.57
C VAL A 329 -6.92 15.30 -5.00
N GLY A 330 -5.61 15.14 -5.10
CA GLY A 330 -4.66 16.20 -5.46
C GLY A 330 -3.73 16.58 -4.31
N PHE A 331 -2.85 17.55 -4.57
CA PHE A 331 -2.02 18.12 -3.53
C PHE A 331 -2.86 19.08 -2.68
N LYS A 332 -3.18 18.70 -1.44
CA LYS A 332 -3.99 19.49 -0.52
C LYS A 332 -3.37 19.47 0.87
N ARG A 333 -3.21 20.65 1.46
CA ARG A 333 -2.72 20.82 2.84
C ARG A 333 -1.38 20.10 3.09
N GLY A 334 -0.45 20.16 2.13
CA GLY A 334 0.86 19.52 2.22
C GLY A 334 0.86 18.00 1.96
N LYS A 335 -0.29 17.39 1.64
CA LYS A 335 -0.41 15.96 1.38
C LYS A 335 -0.82 15.70 -0.06
N MET A 336 -0.27 14.65 -0.66
CA MET A 336 -0.79 14.08 -1.91
C MET A 336 -1.93 13.13 -1.58
N GLN A 337 -3.14 13.53 -1.93
CA GLN A 337 -4.35 12.74 -1.78
C GLN A 337 -4.64 12.05 -3.11
N TYR A 338 -5.02 10.78 -3.07
CA TYR A 338 -5.29 9.98 -4.26
C TYR A 338 -6.47 9.04 -4.06
N LEU A 339 -7.09 8.64 -5.16
CA LEU A 339 -8.03 7.55 -5.21
C LEU A 339 -7.29 6.32 -5.73
N TYR A 340 -7.25 5.27 -4.92
CA TYR A 340 -6.93 3.94 -5.37
C TYR A 340 -8.20 3.25 -5.89
N GLN A 341 -8.09 2.56 -7.02
CA GLN A 341 -9.15 1.72 -7.57
C GLN A 341 -8.57 0.39 -8.04
N SER A 342 -9.24 -0.70 -7.66
CA SER A 342 -9.08 -2.03 -8.26
C SER A 342 -10.45 -2.69 -8.31
N GLU A 343 -10.57 -3.80 -9.06
CA GLU A 343 -11.82 -4.57 -9.12
C GLU A 343 -12.18 -5.17 -7.75
N GLU A 344 -11.19 -5.72 -7.03
CA GLU A 344 -11.38 -6.33 -5.71
C GLU A 344 -11.67 -5.30 -4.61
N SER A 345 -10.94 -4.18 -4.60
CA SER A 345 -11.01 -3.17 -3.54
C SER A 345 -12.15 -2.19 -3.70
N GLY A 346 -12.58 -1.95 -4.95
CA GLY A 346 -13.36 -0.77 -5.31
C GLY A 346 -12.58 0.54 -5.05
N PRO A 347 -13.27 1.70 -5.04
CA PRO A 347 -12.65 2.99 -4.77
C PRO A 347 -12.25 3.15 -3.29
N ARG A 348 -11.00 3.53 -3.04
CA ARG A 348 -10.44 3.83 -1.71
C ARG A 348 -9.62 5.10 -1.75
N PHE A 349 -9.83 6.00 -0.79
CA PHE A 349 -9.03 7.22 -0.70
C PHE A 349 -7.77 6.97 0.13
N GLY A 350 -6.63 7.40 -0.40
CA GLY A 350 -5.33 7.39 0.26
C GLY A 350 -4.77 8.80 0.35
N ALA A 351 -3.83 8.99 1.28
CA ALA A 351 -3.07 10.23 1.38
C ALA A 351 -1.65 9.91 1.84
N MET A 352 -0.68 10.67 1.33
CA MET A 352 0.72 10.58 1.73
C MET A 352 1.31 11.97 1.88
N ASP A 353 2.28 12.12 2.77
CA ASP A 353 3.08 13.33 2.86
C ASP A 353 4.15 13.27 1.77
N LEU A 354 4.25 14.30 0.92
CA LEU A 354 5.44 14.45 0.09
C LEU A 354 6.55 14.98 0.98
N ILE A 355 7.69 14.29 1.00
CA ILE A 355 8.89 14.79 1.66
C ILE A 355 9.18 16.17 1.07
N PRO A 356 9.25 17.25 1.86
CA PRO A 356 9.55 18.56 1.32
C PRO A 356 10.95 18.55 0.69
N ASP A 357 11.15 19.36 -0.36
CA ASP A 357 12.51 19.65 -0.81
C ASP A 357 13.21 20.42 0.31
N ASP A 358 14.15 19.79 1.00
CA ASP A 358 14.95 20.46 2.01
C ASP A 358 15.69 21.64 1.31
N PRO A 359 15.69 22.87 1.84
CA PRO A 359 16.54 23.94 1.33
C PRO A 359 18.04 23.56 1.26
N LYS A 360 18.49 22.55 2.01
CA LYS A 360 19.82 21.94 1.90
C LYS A 360 19.98 20.98 0.70
N THR A 361 18.89 20.52 0.12
CA THR A 361 18.84 19.69 -1.11
C THR A 361 18.83 20.48 -2.41
N LYS A 362 18.77 21.83 -2.37
CA LYS A 362 19.13 22.63 -3.55
C LYS A 362 20.58 22.34 -3.92
N SER A 363 20.76 21.83 -5.13
CA SER A 363 22.03 21.28 -5.62
C SER A 363 23.18 22.25 -5.37
N LEU A 364 24.37 21.71 -5.05
CA LEU A 364 25.59 22.51 -4.86
C LEU A 364 25.82 23.48 -6.04
N LEU A 365 25.38 23.10 -7.24
CA LEU A 365 25.39 23.88 -8.48
C LEU A 365 24.50 25.12 -8.46
N GLU A 366 23.31 25.08 -7.84
CA GLU A 366 22.46 26.27 -7.65
C GLU A 366 23.10 27.24 -6.67
N ARG A 367 23.64 26.73 -5.55
CA ARG A 367 24.37 27.54 -4.57
C ARG A 367 25.62 28.19 -5.17
N MET A 368 26.29 27.51 -6.09
CA MET A 368 27.43 28.07 -6.82
C MET A 368 27.01 29.10 -7.88
N LYS A 369 25.89 28.89 -8.58
CA LYS A 369 25.35 29.88 -9.53
C LYS A 369 24.90 31.17 -8.84
N ASP A 370 24.28 31.06 -7.67
CA ASP A 370 23.86 32.22 -6.88
C ASP A 370 25.07 32.97 -6.28
N ALA A 371 26.13 32.25 -5.90
CA ALA A 371 27.38 32.86 -5.44
C ALA A 371 28.16 33.56 -6.57
N ILE A 372 28.03 33.10 -7.81
CA ILE A 372 28.70 33.70 -8.99
C ILE A 372 27.89 34.88 -9.57
N ARG A 373 26.56 34.89 -9.40
CA ARG A 373 25.69 36.00 -9.83
C ARG A 373 25.52 37.11 -8.79
N GLY A 374 25.97 36.87 -7.56
CA GLY A 374 25.97 37.82 -6.45
C GLY A 374 27.26 38.63 -6.28
N GLN A 375 28.13 38.69 -7.30
CA GLN A 375 29.28 39.59 -7.36
C GLN A 375 29.12 40.60 -8.49
#